data_AF-A0A0F9KJ90-F1
#
_entry.id   AF-A0A0F9KJ90-F1
#
_cell.length_a   1.000
_cell.length_b   1.000
_cell.length_c   1.000
_cell.angle_alpha   90.00
_cell.angle_beta   90.00
_cell.angle_gamma   90.00
#
_symmetry.space_group_name_H-M   'P 1'
#
loop_
_entity.id
_entity.type
_entity.pdbx_description
1 polymer ?
#
loop_
_entity_poly.entity_id
_entity_poly.type
_entity_poly.pdbx_seq_one_letter_code
_entity_poly.pdbx_strand_id
1 'polypeptide(L)' 'MANSICTKCDNNHFELKEVSPRDSEFILYFVQCTSCGGVIGVIDFYNIGELIHQLAKQLNVSLKR' A
#
# COMPACT_ATOMS: atom_id res chain seq x y z
N MET A 1 5.90 -22.69 -10.35
CA MET A 1 5.29 -21.59 -9.58
C MET A 1 5.85 -20.29 -10.13
N ALA A 2 5.02 -19.30 -10.43
CA ALA A 2 5.51 -18.01 -10.89
C ALA A 2 6.05 -17.20 -9.70
N ASN A 3 7.23 -16.62 -9.85
CA ASN A 3 7.80 -15.69 -8.87
C ASN A 3 7.62 -14.27 -9.39
N SER A 4 7.20 -13.36 -8.52
CA SER A 4 7.14 -11.94 -8.86
C SER A 4 8.55 -11.41 -9.11
N ILE A 5 8.78 -10.83 -10.28
CA ILE A 5 10.05 -10.22 -10.67
C ILE A 5 9.85 -8.74 -10.99
N CYS A 6 10.86 -7.93 -10.69
CA CYS A 6 10.88 -6.54 -11.08
C CYS A 6 11.17 -6.46 -12.58
N THR A 7 10.23 -5.91 -13.35
CA THR A 7 10.33 -5.79 -14.82
C THR A 7 11.47 -4.89 -15.31
N LYS A 8 12.14 -4.16 -14.41
CA LYS A 8 13.25 -3.25 -14.73
C LYS A 8 14.64 -3.87 -14.51
N CYS A 9 14.81 -4.77 -13.54
CA CYS A 9 16.13 -5.27 -13.13
C CYS A 9 16.17 -6.75 -12.75
N ASP A 10 15.07 -7.47 -12.98
CA ASP A 10 14.90 -8.91 -12.70
C ASP A 10 15.08 -9.36 -11.24
N ASN A 11 15.34 -8.43 -10.31
CA ASN A 11 15.32 -8.72 -8.88
C ASN A 11 13.89 -9.10 -8.42
N ASN A 12 13.80 -9.94 -7.39
CA ASN A 12 12.55 -10.49 -6.87
C ASN A 12 12.24 -10.07 -5.42
N HIS A 13 13.01 -9.14 -4.86
CA HIS A 13 12.79 -8.58 -3.53
C HIS A 13 12.09 -7.22 -3.63
N PHE A 14 11.07 -7.05 -2.81
CA PHE A 14 10.24 -5.84 -2.75
C PHE A 14 10.08 -5.36 -1.31
N GLU A 15 9.93 -4.05 -1.17
CA GLU A 15 9.70 -3.38 0.11
C GLU A 15 8.49 -2.46 0.03
N LEU A 16 7.94 -2.15 1.20
CA LEU A 16 6.99 -1.05 1.38
C LEU A 16 7.77 0.21 1.72
N LYS A 17 7.65 1.22 0.87
CA LYS A 17 8.28 2.53 1.08
C LYS A 17 7.22 3.59 1.31
N GLU A 18 7.26 4.23 2.48
CA GLU A 18 6.43 5.40 2.75
C GLU A 18 6.82 6.54 1.82
N VAL A 19 5.82 7.14 1.18
CA VAL A 19 6.01 8.24 0.26
C VAL A 19 4.93 9.30 0.44
N SER A 20 5.32 10.56 0.23
CA SER A 20 4.40 11.69 0.10
C SER A 20 4.48 12.17 -1.34
N PRO A 21 3.62 11.66 -2.25
CA PRO A 21 3.63 12.07 -3.65
C PRO A 21 3.40 13.58 -3.77
N ARG A 22 4.01 14.19 -4.79
CA ARG A 22 3.75 15.61 -5.08
C ARG A 22 2.26 15.81 -5.39
N ASP A 23 1.69 16.89 -4.87
CA ASP A 23 0.28 17.26 -5.01
C ASP A 23 -0.71 16.22 -4.42
N SER A 24 -0.24 15.39 -3.48
CA SER A 24 -1.08 14.48 -2.70
C SER A 24 -1.21 14.97 -1.26
N GLU A 25 -2.44 15.07 -0.78
CA GLU A 25 -2.75 15.33 0.64
C GLU A 25 -2.56 14.10 1.53
N PHE A 26 -2.34 12.92 0.93
CA PHE A 26 -2.22 11.65 1.63
C PHE A 26 -0.82 11.05 1.47
N ILE A 27 -0.31 10.49 2.56
CA ILE A 27 0.83 9.58 2.56
C ILE A 27 0.35 8.25 1.96
N LEU A 28 1.19 7.64 1.14
CA LEU A 28 0.95 6.33 0.53
C LEU A 28 2.14 5.42 0.79
N TYR A 29 1.95 4.12 0.58
CA TYR A 29 3.06 3.18 0.46
C TYR A 29 3.25 2.76 -0.99
N PHE A 30 4.49 2.79 -1.46
CA PHE A 30 4.88 2.11 -2.68
C PHE A 30 5.35 0.70 -2.35
N VAL A 31 4.83 -0.29 -3.07
CA VAL A 31 5.48 -1.59 -3.20
C VAL A 31 6.55 -1.42 -4.27
N GLN A 32 7.82 -1.38 -3.89
CA GLN A 32 8.92 -1.11 -4.81
C GLN A 32 10.03 -2.15 -4.72
N CYS A 33 10.77 -2.33 -5.81
CA CYS A 33 11.92 -3.20 -5.84
C CYS A 33 13.04 -2.65 -4.95
N THR A 34 13.58 -3.49 -4.06
CA THR A 34 14.67 -3.11 -3.14
C THR A 34 15.99 -2.78 -3.85
N SER A 35 16.17 -3.21 -5.10
CA SER A 35 17.41 -3.01 -5.84
C SER A 35 17.38 -1.75 -6.70
N CYS A 36 16.33 -1.55 -7.52
CA CYS A 36 16.30 -0.48 -8.50
C CYS A 36 15.26 0.62 -8.23
N GLY A 37 14.50 0.49 -7.14
CA GLY A 37 13.41 1.42 -6.77
C GLY A 37 12.22 1.39 -7.73
N GLY A 38 12.12 0.38 -8.61
CA GLY A 38 10.98 0.25 -9.51
C GLY A 38 9.69 0.01 -8.73
N VAL A 39 8.74 0.94 -8.84
CA VAL A 39 7.43 0.86 -8.20
C VAL A 39 6.53 -0.09 -8.98
N ILE A 40 5.98 -1.10 -8.32
CA ILE A 40 5.10 -2.11 -8.91
C ILE A 40 3.66 -2.03 -8.37
N GLY A 41 3.44 -1.22 -7.34
CA GLY A 41 2.12 -1.01 -6.75
C GLY A 41 2.10 0.17 -5.80
N VAL A 42 0.91 0.70 -5.58
CA VAL A 42 0.62 1.79 -4.63
C VAL A 42 -0.51 1.31 -3.74
N ILE A 43 -0.33 1.41 -2.43
CA ILE A 43 -1.34 1.05 -1.43
C ILE A 43 -1.51 2.18 -0.42
N ASP A 44 -2.65 2.18 0.26
CA ASP A 44 -2.95 3.15 1.30
C ASP A 44 -1.95 3.04 2.46
N PHE A 45 -1.57 4.19 3.03
CA PHE A 45 -0.71 4.23 4.22
C PHE A 45 -1.40 3.66 5.45
N TYR A 46 -2.70 3.90 5.58
CA TYR A 46 -3.53 3.29 6.61
C TYR A 46 -4.37 2.16 6.03
N ASN A 47 -4.64 1.14 6.84
CA ASN A 47 -5.67 0.16 6.51
C ASN A 47 -7.05 0.84 6.64
N ILE A 48 -7.54 1.41 5.53
CA ILE A 48 -8.79 2.16 5.49
C ILE A 48 -9.97 1.29 5.95
N GLY A 49 -9.98 0.01 5.60
CA GLY A 49 -11.01 -0.93 6.04
C GLY A 49 -11.07 -1.05 7.56
N GLU A 50 -9.92 -1.23 8.22
CA GLU A 50 -9.83 -1.26 9.68
C GLU A 50 -10.28 0.06 10.31
N LEU A 51 -9.85 1.20 9.76
CA LEU A 51 -10.28 2.52 10.25
C LEU A 51 -11.80 2.73 10.12
N ILE A 52 -12.41 2.25 9.04
CA ILE A 52 -13.86 2.30 8.84
C ILE A 52 -14.58 1.42 9.89
N HIS A 53 -14.07 0.23 10.16
CA HIS A 53 -14.63 -0.64 11.20
C HIS A 53 -14.51 -0.04 12.60
N GLN A 54 -13.36 0.58 12.91
CA GLN A 54 -13.15 1.29 14.18
C GLN A 54 -14.11 2.47 14.32
N LEU A 55 -14.29 3.26 13.26
CA LEU A 55 -15.23 4.37 13.23
C LEU A 55 -16.68 3.90 13.42
N ALA A 56 -17.10 2.85 12.69
CA ALA A 56 -18.45 2.30 12.82
C ALA A 56 -18.74 1.78 14.23
N LYS A 57 -17.75 1.16 14.88
CA LYS A 57 -17.83 0.74 16.29
C LYS A 57 -18.04 1.93 17.22
N GLN A 58 -17.31 3.04 17.02
CA GLN A 58 -17.47 4.25 17.83
C GLN A 58 -18.82 4.94 17.60
N LEU A 59 -19.36 4.88 16.38
CA LEU A 59 -20.66 5.44 16.01
C LEU A 59 -21.84 4.50 16.31
N ASN A 60 -21.58 3.29 16.82
CA ASN A 60 -22.57 2.24 17.04
C ASN A 60 -23.39 1.89 15.77
N VAL A 61 -22.72 1.89 14.61
CA VAL A 61 -23.28 1.54 13.31
C VAL A 61 -22.82 0.14 12.92
N SER A 62 -23.75 -0.70 12.44
CA SER A 62 -23.43 -2.03 11.92
C SER A 62 -23.10 -1.94 10.42
N LEU A 63 -21.89 -2.35 10.05
CA LEU A 63 -21.50 -2.49 8.64
C LEU A 63 -21.90 -3.87 8.16
N LYS A 64 -22.75 -3.93 7.12
CA LYS A 64 -23.07 -5.19 6.43
C LYS A 64 -21.92 -5.55 5.49
N ARG A 65 -21.53 -6.81 5.50
CA ARG A 65 -20.45 -7.37 4.69
C ARG A 65 -20.90 -7.65 3.26
#